data_AF-A0A7X6WFS2-F1
#
_entry.id   AF-A0A7X6WFS2-F1
#
_cell.length_a   1.000
_cell.length_b   1.000
_cell.length_c   1.000
_cell.angle_alpha   90.00
_cell.angle_beta   90.00
_cell.angle_gamma   90.00
#
_symmetry.space_group_name_H-M   'P 1'
#
loop_
_entity.id
_entity.type
_entity.pdbx_description
1 polymer ?
#
loop_
_entity_poly.entity_id
_entity_poly.type
_entity_poly.pdbx_seq_one_letter_code
_entity_poly.pdbx_strand_id
1 'polypeptide(L)'
;MNVSDLLMSDLKTMCVAFFNITSVDPRGNFIIKSEYRTSKFASIDLDSETTLINNDLLNMQTSLDFRIIRNGYHEATIENDTNTSLEKLYDDLYVRIESCRRNFEFSEDVLQSCFALRGSYDPSGGWYAVD
;
A
#
# COMPACT_ATOMS: atom_id res chain seq x y z
N MET A 1 -7.41 8.41 -6.03
CA MET A 1 -8.36 7.28 -6.04
C MET A 1 -9.41 7.55 -4.98
N ASN A 2 -10.67 7.17 -5.21
CA ASN A 2 -11.73 7.26 -4.20
C ASN A 2 -12.14 5.84 -3.69
N VAL A 3 -13.02 5.77 -2.69
CA VAL A 3 -13.46 4.49 -2.10
C VAL A 3 -14.18 3.61 -3.12
N SER A 4 -15.06 4.21 -3.95
CA SER A 4 -15.79 3.46 -4.97
C SER A 4 -14.84 2.78 -5.98
N ASP A 5 -13.79 3.48 -6.41
CA ASP A 5 -12.76 2.95 -7.31
C ASP A 5 -11.93 1.86 -6.62
N LEU A 6 -11.56 2.07 -5.36
CA LEU A 6 -10.79 1.10 -4.58
C LEU A 6 -11.51 -0.24 -4.47
N LEU A 7 -12.81 -0.25 -4.17
CA LEU A 7 -13.61 -1.48 -4.03
C LEU A 7 -13.82 -2.25 -5.34
N MET A 8 -13.44 -1.64 -6.47
CA MET A 8 -13.48 -2.21 -7.82
C MET A 8 -12.07 -2.45 -8.40
N SER A 9 -11.02 -2.13 -7.65
CA SER A 9 -9.62 -2.28 -8.08
C SER A 9 -9.18 -3.75 -8.06
N ASP A 10 -7.96 -4.00 -8.54
CA ASP A 10 -7.37 -5.33 -8.44
C ASP A 10 -7.11 -5.77 -7.00
N LEU A 11 -6.86 -7.07 -6.82
CA LEU A 11 -6.64 -7.68 -5.51
C LEU A 11 -5.49 -7.01 -4.76
N LYS A 12 -4.38 -6.76 -5.45
CA LYS A 12 -3.18 -6.14 -4.87
C LYS A 12 -3.49 -4.74 -4.31
N THR A 13 -4.13 -3.88 -5.08
CA THR A 13 -4.52 -2.52 -4.67
C THR A 13 -5.44 -2.57 -3.44
N MET A 14 -6.46 -3.43 -3.48
CA MET A 14 -7.38 -3.63 -2.34
C MET A 14 -6.64 -4.11 -1.09
N CYS A 15 -5.75 -5.09 -1.23
CA CYS A 15 -4.97 -5.63 -0.11
C CYS A 15 -3.99 -4.60 0.44
N VAL A 16 -3.30 -3.82 -0.41
CA VAL A 16 -2.39 -2.76 0.03
C VAL A 16 -3.16 -1.74 0.87
N ALA A 17 -4.33 -1.31 0.44
CA ALA A 17 -5.17 -0.41 1.24
C ALA A 17 -5.62 -1.08 2.56
N PHE A 18 -6.13 -2.31 2.49
CA PHE A 18 -6.62 -3.04 3.66
C PHE A 18 -5.53 -3.22 4.75
N PHE A 19 -4.28 -3.49 4.38
CA PHE A 19 -3.23 -3.71 5.36
C PHE A 19 -2.51 -2.45 5.82
N ASN A 20 -2.62 -1.34 5.08
CA ASN A 20 -1.74 -0.18 5.26
C ASN A 20 -2.44 1.17 5.40
N ILE A 21 -3.76 1.23 5.52
CA ILE A 21 -4.42 2.46 6.02
C ILE A 21 -3.94 2.73 7.45
N THR A 22 -3.38 3.92 7.67
CA THR A 22 -2.75 4.33 8.94
C THR A 22 -3.60 5.28 9.76
N SER A 23 -4.43 6.09 9.11
CA SER A 23 -5.27 7.09 9.76
C SER A 23 -6.40 7.58 8.86
N VAL A 24 -7.36 8.27 9.46
CA VAL A 24 -8.39 9.04 8.76
C VAL A 24 -8.10 10.53 8.95
N ASP A 25 -8.09 11.31 7.87
CA ASP A 25 -7.85 12.75 7.94
C ASP A 25 -9.10 13.51 8.47
N PRO A 26 -8.99 14.82 8.79
CA PRO A 26 -10.13 15.61 9.28
C PRO A 26 -11.29 15.76 8.28
N ARG A 27 -11.09 15.43 7.01
CA ARG A 27 -12.12 15.43 5.97
C ARG A 27 -12.78 14.05 5.80
N GLY A 28 -12.32 13.04 6.55
CA GLY A 28 -12.84 11.68 6.48
C GLY A 28 -12.13 10.80 5.45
N ASN A 29 -11.04 11.26 4.81
CA ASN A 29 -10.29 10.49 3.84
C ASN A 29 -9.33 9.50 4.51
N PHE A 30 -9.00 8.41 3.82
CA PHE A 30 -8.12 7.37 4.35
C PHE A 30 -6.69 7.59 3.88
N ILE A 31 -5.75 7.52 4.82
CA ILE A 31 -4.33 7.82 4.58
C ILE A 31 -3.52 6.53 4.64
N ILE A 32 -2.77 6.27 3.57
CA ILE A 32 -1.83 5.15 3.46
C ILE A 32 -0.41 5.72 3.45
N LYS A 33 0.50 5.11 4.21
CA LYS A 33 1.88 5.56 4.33
C LYS A 33 2.84 4.45 3.99
N SER A 34 3.88 4.80 3.24
CA SER A 34 5.05 3.95 3.03
C SER A 34 6.26 4.68 3.59
N GLU A 35 6.90 4.05 4.57
CA GLU A 35 8.04 4.61 5.28
C GLU A 35 9.18 3.60 5.32
N TYR A 36 10.36 4.03 4.90
CA TYR A 36 11.57 3.25 4.99
C TYR A 36 12.74 4.13 5.40
N ARG A 37 13.71 3.51 6.06
CA ARG A 37 14.88 4.18 6.61
C ARG A 37 16.13 3.50 6.07
N THR A 38 17.19 4.27 5.90
CA THR A 38 18.50 3.70 5.59
C THR A 38 18.92 2.76 6.71
N SER A 39 19.14 1.49 6.36
CA SER A 39 19.78 0.53 7.26
C SER A 39 21.22 0.96 7.53
N LYS A 40 21.75 0.64 8.71
CA LYS A 40 23.17 0.88 9.03
C LYS A 40 24.12 0.09 8.11
N PHE A 41 23.61 -0.94 7.45
CA PHE A 41 24.34 -1.81 6.55
C PHE A 41 24.02 -1.53 5.08
N ALA A 42 23.22 -0.50 4.78
CA ALA A 42 22.86 -0.17 3.41
C ALA A 42 24.10 0.24 2.61
N SER A 43 24.26 -0.37 1.43
CA SER A 43 25.33 -0.03 0.48
C SER A 43 25.03 1.22 -0.34
N ILE A 44 23.81 1.76 -0.22
CA ILE A 44 23.29 2.89 -0.98
C ILE A 44 22.64 3.85 0.03
N ASP A 45 22.97 5.14 -0.08
CA ASP A 45 22.34 6.17 0.73
C ASP A 45 20.93 6.46 0.24
N LEU A 46 20.01 6.72 1.19
CA LEU A 46 18.66 7.17 0.87
C LEU A 46 18.69 8.65 0.46
N ASP A 47 18.93 8.88 -0.82
CA ASP A 47 18.89 10.21 -1.43
C ASP A 47 17.55 10.50 -2.12
N SER A 48 17.44 11.72 -2.66
CA SER A 48 16.23 12.18 -3.32
C SER A 48 15.96 11.45 -4.64
N GLU A 49 17.00 11.00 -5.36
CA GLU A 49 16.86 10.23 -6.60
C GLU A 49 16.27 8.85 -6.32
N THR A 50 16.82 8.14 -5.34
CA THR A 50 16.30 6.84 -4.88
C THR A 50 14.86 6.96 -4.39
N THR A 51 14.55 8.03 -3.64
CA THR A 51 13.18 8.29 -3.17
C THR A 51 12.21 8.49 -4.36
N LEU A 52 12.62 9.21 -5.40
CA LEU A 52 11.79 9.42 -6.60
C LEU A 52 11.51 8.10 -7.33
N ILE A 53 12.56 7.32 -7.60
CA ILE A 53 12.43 6.02 -8.26
C ILE A 53 11.49 5.10 -7.47
N ASN A 54 11.64 5.04 -6.15
CA ASN A 54 10.79 4.22 -5.30
C ASN A 54 9.33 4.71 -5.30
N ASN A 55 9.08 6.02 -5.36
CA ASN A 55 7.73 6.55 -5.48
C ASN A 55 7.05 6.09 -6.79
N ASP A 56 7.78 6.13 -7.90
CA ASP A 56 7.27 5.68 -9.20
C ASP A 56 6.97 4.18 -9.19
N LEU A 57 7.85 3.36 -8.59
CA LEU A 57 7.63 1.94 -8.42
C LEU A 57 6.42 1.64 -7.52
N LEU A 58 6.26 2.37 -6.41
CA LEU A 58 5.10 2.24 -5.53
C LEU A 58 3.80 2.54 -6.28
N ASN A 59 3.76 3.63 -7.04
CA ASN A 59 2.59 4.01 -7.83
C ASN A 59 2.27 2.96 -8.90
N MET A 60 3.29 2.45 -9.58
CA MET A 60 3.12 1.43 -10.61
C MET A 60 2.63 0.09 -10.04
N GLN A 61 3.17 -0.33 -8.89
CA GLN A 61 2.83 -1.63 -8.30
C GLN A 61 1.48 -1.63 -7.59
N THR A 62 1.06 -0.51 -7.03
CA THR A 62 -0.12 -0.43 -6.17
C THR A 62 -1.31 0.28 -6.81
N SER A 63 -1.11 0.97 -7.94
CA SER A 63 -2.11 1.84 -8.56
C SER A 63 -2.64 2.96 -7.64
N LEU A 64 -1.96 3.25 -6.53
CA LEU A 64 -2.27 4.35 -5.61
C LEU A 64 -1.43 5.58 -5.97
N ASP A 65 -1.98 6.78 -5.77
CA ASP A 65 -1.28 8.06 -6.02
C ASP A 65 -0.41 8.45 -4.81
N PHE A 66 0.71 7.76 -4.60
CA PHE A 66 1.69 8.14 -3.59
C PHE A 66 2.45 9.40 -3.99
N ARG A 67 2.60 10.27 -2.99
CA ARG A 67 3.37 11.51 -3.07
C ARG A 67 4.46 11.50 -2.02
N ILE A 68 5.61 12.05 -2.39
CA ILE A 68 6.76 12.18 -1.50
C ILE A 68 6.50 13.34 -0.54
N ILE A 69 6.49 13.06 0.77
CA ILE A 69 6.40 14.10 1.81
C ILE A 69 7.79 14.52 2.26
N ARG A 70 8.73 13.57 2.31
CA ARG A 70 10.16 13.74 2.56
C ARG A 70 10.91 12.48 2.12
N ASN A 71 12.25 12.51 2.09
CA ASN A 71 13.05 11.33 1.74
C ASN A 71 12.63 10.10 2.56
N GLY A 72 12.37 8.99 1.87
CA GLY A 72 11.89 7.72 2.46
C GLY A 72 10.47 7.73 3.03
N TYR A 73 9.68 8.77 2.78
CA TYR A 73 8.30 8.86 3.26
C TYR A 73 7.36 9.23 2.12
N HIS A 74 6.39 8.35 1.89
CA HIS A 74 5.38 8.48 0.85
C HIS A 74 3.99 8.37 1.46
N GLU A 75 3.06 9.15 0.93
CA GLU A 75 1.67 9.17 1.38
C GLU A 75 0.72 9.11 0.19
N ALA A 76 -0.29 8.25 0.28
CA ALA A 76 -1.41 8.21 -0.63
C ALA A 76 -2.70 8.49 0.14
N THR A 77 -3.62 9.23 -0.49
CA THR A 77 -4.95 9.52 0.05
C THR A 77 -6.02 8.82 -0.78
N ILE A 78 -6.88 8.06 -0.11
CA ILE A 78 -8.12 7.54 -0.68
C ILE A 78 -9.24 8.49 -0.29
N GLU A 79 -9.83 9.14 -1.28
CA GLU A 79 -10.93 10.09 -1.08
C GLU A 79 -12.20 9.33 -0.66
N ASN A 80 -12.83 9.79 0.43
CA ASN A 80 -14.03 9.14 0.97
C ASN A 80 -15.31 9.70 0.32
N ASP A 81 -15.49 9.40 -0.96
CA ASP A 81 -16.66 9.80 -1.76
C ASP A 81 -17.98 9.18 -1.27
N THR A 82 -17.91 8.05 -0.57
CA THR A 82 -19.07 7.34 -0.03
C THR A 82 -19.47 7.74 1.39
N ASN A 83 -18.68 8.61 2.03
CA ASN A 83 -18.83 9.00 3.43
C ASN A 83 -18.90 7.77 4.37
N THR A 84 -18.13 6.73 4.06
CA THR A 84 -18.09 5.48 4.82
C THR A 84 -17.19 5.59 6.04
N SER A 85 -17.44 4.79 7.09
CA SER A 85 -16.51 4.69 8.23
C SER A 85 -15.32 3.79 7.89
N LEU A 86 -14.25 3.89 8.68
CA LEU A 86 -13.08 3.02 8.51
C LEU A 86 -13.44 1.54 8.71
N GLU A 87 -14.27 1.24 9.71
CA GLU A 87 -14.75 -0.12 10.00
C GLU A 87 -15.54 -0.67 8.81
N LYS A 88 -16.45 0.14 8.27
CA LYS A 88 -17.27 -0.26 7.12
C LYS A 88 -16.43 -0.46 5.86
N LEU A 89 -15.44 0.39 5.62
CA LEU A 89 -14.49 0.21 4.52
C LEU A 89 -13.72 -1.12 4.66
N TYR A 90 -13.27 -1.46 5.87
CA TYR A 90 -12.59 -2.73 6.11
C TYR A 90 -13.50 -3.94 5.86
N ASP A 91 -14.76 -3.89 6.32
CA ASP A 91 -15.72 -4.96 6.04
C ASP A 91 -15.94 -5.15 4.53
N ASP A 92 -16.09 -4.04 3.80
CA ASP A 92 -16.31 -4.09 2.35
C ASP A 92 -15.07 -4.60 1.59
N LEU A 93 -13.87 -4.14 1.96
CA LEU A 93 -12.61 -4.64 1.42
C LEU A 93 -12.44 -6.13 1.72
N TYR A 94 -12.72 -6.58 2.95
CA TYR A 94 -12.61 -7.98 3.34
C TYR A 94 -13.50 -8.88 2.47
N VAL A 95 -14.78 -8.50 2.29
CA VAL A 95 -15.72 -9.25 1.45
C VAL A 95 -15.22 -9.32 0.00
N ARG A 96 -14.71 -8.21 -0.55
CA ARG A 96 -14.18 -8.15 -1.92
C ARG A 96 -12.92 -9.01 -2.07
N ILE A 97 -11.97 -8.90 -1.15
CA ILE A 97 -10.74 -9.68 -1.13
C ILE A 97 -11.08 -11.18 -1.05
N GLU A 98 -11.89 -11.63 -0.10
CA GLU A 98 -12.25 -13.05 0.02
C GLU A 98 -12.98 -13.59 -1.21
N SER A 99 -13.72 -12.75 -1.95
CA SER A 99 -14.36 -13.17 -3.20
C SER A 99 -13.34 -13.57 -4.29
N CYS A 100 -12.10 -13.04 -4.22
CA CYS A 100 -10.99 -13.37 -5.11
C CYS A 100 -10.22 -14.64 -4.71
N ARG A 101 -10.57 -15.28 -3.58
CA ARG A 101 -9.80 -16.40 -3.00
C ARG A 101 -9.61 -17.62 -3.89
N ARG A 102 -10.46 -17.78 -4.93
CA ARG A 102 -10.34 -18.87 -5.89
C ARG A 102 -9.22 -18.66 -6.93
N ASN A 103 -8.61 -17.48 -6.97
CA ASN A 103 -7.48 -17.18 -7.84
C ASN A 103 -6.20 -17.84 -7.31
N PHE A 104 -5.41 -18.42 -8.21
CA PHE A 104 -4.18 -19.15 -7.86
C PHE A 104 -3.15 -18.27 -7.14
N GLU A 105 -3.08 -16.98 -7.51
CA GLU A 105 -2.13 -16.00 -6.97
C GLU A 105 -2.62 -15.31 -5.69
N PHE A 106 -3.83 -15.64 -5.20
CA PHE A 106 -4.47 -14.94 -4.08
C PHE A 106 -3.59 -14.87 -2.83
N SER A 107 -3.01 -16.01 -2.42
CA SER A 107 -2.17 -16.07 -1.22
C SER A 107 -0.89 -15.25 -1.35
N GLU A 108 -0.32 -15.21 -2.55
CA GLU A 108 0.89 -14.44 -2.83
C GLU A 108 0.60 -12.95 -2.78
N ASP A 109 -0.42 -12.47 -3.50
CA ASP A 109 -0.81 -11.05 -3.52
C ASP A 109 -1.17 -10.53 -2.13
N VAL A 110 -1.93 -11.30 -1.35
CA VAL A 110 -2.33 -10.94 0.02
C VAL A 110 -1.09 -10.76 0.89
N LEU A 111 -0.22 -11.78 0.92
CA LEU A 111 0.97 -11.76 1.76
C LEU A 111 1.97 -10.67 1.32
N GLN A 112 2.15 -10.49 0.00
CA GLN A 112 2.97 -9.42 -0.57
C GLN A 112 2.47 -8.04 -0.14
N SER A 113 1.16 -7.81 -0.19
CA SER A 113 0.52 -6.55 0.18
C SER A 113 0.65 -6.21 1.67
N CYS A 114 0.73 -7.22 2.55
CA CYS A 114 1.03 -7.01 3.97
C CYS A 114 2.39 -6.34 4.21
N PHE A 115 3.37 -6.60 3.34
CA PHE A 115 4.74 -6.11 3.48
C PHE A 115 5.11 -5.02 2.46
N ALA A 116 4.24 -4.75 1.49
CA ALA A 116 4.49 -3.87 0.35
C ALA A 116 5.03 -2.49 0.73
N LEU A 117 4.56 -1.91 1.85
CA LEU A 117 4.92 -0.53 2.25
C LEU A 117 5.94 -0.46 3.40
N ARG A 118 6.50 -1.60 3.83
CA ARG A 118 7.36 -1.69 5.02
C ARG A 118 8.85 -1.84 4.71
N GLY A 119 9.28 -1.62 3.47
CA GLY A 119 10.69 -1.72 3.05
C GLY A 119 11.24 -3.15 2.95
N SER A 120 10.47 -4.17 3.34
CA SER A 120 10.81 -5.61 3.22
C SER A 120 10.07 -6.29 2.06
N TYR A 121 9.58 -5.51 1.09
CA TYR A 121 8.83 -6.04 -0.04
C TYR A 121 9.78 -6.77 -1.00
N ASP A 122 9.71 -8.10 -1.03
CA ASP A 122 10.40 -8.93 -2.02
C ASP A 122 9.42 -9.41 -3.10
N PRO A 123 9.35 -8.73 -4.25
CA PRO A 123 8.48 -9.13 -5.37
C PRO A 123 8.95 -10.42 -6.07
N SER A 124 10.15 -10.95 -5.74
CA SER A 124 10.64 -12.21 -6.31
C SER A 124 10.13 -13.46 -5.57
N GLY A 125 9.40 -13.28 -4.47
CA GLY A 125 8.81 -14.39 -3.71
C GLY A 125 9.82 -15.18 -2.87
N GLY A 126 11.03 -14.67 -2.68
CA GLY A 126 12.01 -15.16 -1.73
C GLY A 126 11.69 -14.66 -0.32
N TRP A 127 10.50 -14.99 0.19
CA TRP A 127 10.01 -14.66 1.53
C TRP A 127 11.17 -14.58 2.53
N TYR A 128 11.32 -13.43 3.18
CA TYR A 128 12.37 -12.99 4.12
C TYR A 128 13.46 -12.06 3.55
N ALA A 129 13.10 -10.77 3.41
CA ALA A 129 14.03 -9.70 3.79
C ALA A 129 13.66 -9.22 5.21
N VAL A 130 13.98 -10.06 6.20
CA VAL A 130 14.21 -9.60 7.57
C VAL A 130 15.55 -8.86 7.54
N ASP A 131 15.51 -7.54 7.57
CA ASP A 131 16.62 -6.74 8.11
C ASP A 131 16.24 -6.32 9.54
#